data_AF-A0A9W7SY75-F1
#
_entry.id   AF-A0A9W7SY75-F1
#
_cell.length_a   1.000
_cell.length_b   1.000
_cell.length_c   1.000
_cell.angle_alpha   90.00
_cell.angle_beta   90.00
_cell.angle_gamma   90.00
#
_symmetry.space_group_name_H-M   'P 1'
#
loop_
_entity.id
_entity.type
_entity.pdbx_description
1 polymer ?
#
loop_
_entity_poly.entity_id
_entity_poly.type
_entity_poly.pdbx_seq_one_letter_code
_entity_poly.pdbx_strand_id
1 'polypeptide(L)'
;MHLFTIIGLAASAAAWSYYHDCRCHSTIDRVANNDVTTKACKKLSADTSNYQYKQDWQQQCHGETETIHNGDWENLCRSEGKSQEFFQWCWNKDTDGGDGYYGTGLPKRDRR
;
A
#
# COMPACT_ATOMS: atom_id res chain seq x y z
N MET A 1 -24.51 27.29 33.71
CA MET A 1 -24.37 26.43 32.51
C MET A 1 -22.89 26.37 32.16
N HIS A 2 -22.24 25.22 32.37
CA HIS A 2 -20.84 25.02 31.95
C HIS A 2 -20.85 24.23 30.64
N LEU A 3 -20.33 24.83 29.58
CA LEU A 3 -20.21 24.25 28.24
C LEU A 3 -18.98 23.32 28.25
N PHE A 4 -19.20 22.01 28.05
CA PHE A 4 -18.11 21.06 27.80
C PHE A 4 -17.79 21.05 26.31
N THR A 5 -16.72 21.72 25.90
CA THR A 5 -16.19 21.57 24.53
C THR A 5 -15.25 20.37 24.51
N ILE A 6 -15.75 19.20 24.11
CA ILE A 6 -14.91 18.04 23.82
C ILE A 6 -14.28 18.26 22.44
N ILE A 7 -13.01 18.66 22.41
CA ILE A 7 -12.21 18.68 21.19
C ILE A 7 -11.78 17.24 20.92
N GLY A 8 -12.51 16.56 20.04
CA GLY A 8 -12.12 15.25 19.52
C GLY A 8 -10.97 15.41 18.52
N LEU A 9 -9.76 15.06 18.93
CA LEU A 9 -8.64 14.83 18.00
C LEU A 9 -8.96 13.59 17.16
N ALA A 10 -9.43 13.80 15.94
CA ALA A 10 -9.46 12.74 14.93
C ALA A 10 -8.01 12.47 14.49
N ALA A 11 -7.35 11.56 15.19
CA ALA A 11 -6.13 10.94 14.68
C ALA A 11 -6.54 10.09 13.48
N SER A 12 -6.35 10.61 12.27
CA SER A 12 -6.44 9.83 11.04
C SER A 12 -5.30 8.80 11.07
N ALA A 13 -5.59 7.61 11.59
CA ALA A 13 -4.71 6.46 11.45
C ALA A 13 -4.57 6.18 9.95
N ALA A 14 -3.38 6.34 9.40
CA ALA A 14 -3.06 5.82 8.09
C ALA A 14 -3.19 4.29 8.20
N ALA A 15 -4.32 3.74 7.75
CA ALA A 15 -4.57 2.32 7.86
C ALA A 15 -3.61 1.58 6.92
N TRP A 16 -2.59 0.96 7.51
CA TRP A 16 -1.69 0.08 6.79
C TRP A 16 -2.38 -1.26 6.51
N SER A 17 -2.15 -1.82 5.32
CA SER A 17 -2.82 -3.02 4.82
C SER A 17 -1.95 -3.70 3.75
N TYR A 18 -2.29 -4.94 3.42
CA TYR A 18 -1.58 -5.79 2.47
C TYR A 18 -2.32 -5.88 1.14
N TYR A 19 -1.59 -5.77 0.03
CA TYR A 19 -2.12 -5.68 -1.32
C TYR A 19 -1.28 -6.48 -2.31
N HIS A 20 -1.85 -6.99 -3.39
CA HIS A 20 -1.06 -7.66 -4.43
C HIS A 20 -0.46 -6.68 -5.43
N ASP A 21 -1.05 -5.50 -5.59
CA ASP A 21 -0.65 -4.56 -6.63
C ASP A 21 -0.45 -3.15 -6.05
N CYS A 22 0.71 -2.55 -6.34
CA CYS A 22 1.04 -1.21 -5.90
C CYS A 22 1.79 -0.40 -6.95
N ARG A 23 1.57 0.93 -6.95
CA ARG A 23 2.19 1.89 -7.87
C ARG A 23 2.57 3.19 -7.15
N CYS A 24 3.58 3.89 -7.64
CA CYS A 24 4.02 5.18 -7.10
C CYS A 24 3.45 6.34 -7.91
N HIS A 25 2.84 7.32 -7.24
CA HIS A 25 2.29 8.53 -7.86
C HIS A 25 2.99 9.77 -7.31
N SER A 26 3.24 10.77 -8.15
CA SER A 26 3.79 12.06 -7.70
C SER A 26 2.71 12.83 -6.93
N THR A 27 3.06 13.47 -5.82
CA THR A 27 2.10 14.31 -5.08
C THR A 27 1.79 15.62 -5.79
N ILE A 28 2.65 16.04 -6.74
CA ILE A 28 2.54 17.33 -7.46
C ILE A 28 1.41 17.29 -8.48
N ASP A 29 1.43 16.29 -9.36
CA ASP A 29 0.45 16.15 -10.46
C ASP A 29 -0.56 15.02 -10.23
N ARG A 30 -0.35 14.19 -9.18
CA ARG A 30 -1.15 12.98 -8.88
C ARG A 30 -1.16 11.96 -10.00
N VAL A 31 -0.16 12.00 -10.87
CA VAL A 31 0.00 11.06 -11.98
C VAL A 31 0.95 9.94 -11.57
N ALA A 32 0.69 8.77 -12.12
CA ALA A 32 1.56 7.62 -11.93
C ALA A 32 2.95 7.82 -12.54
N ASN A 33 3.97 7.37 -11.81
CA ASN A 33 5.36 7.44 -12.25
C ASN A 33 5.98 6.04 -12.37
N ASN A 34 6.21 5.62 -13.61
CA ASN A 34 6.68 4.28 -13.94
C ASN A 34 8.14 4.05 -13.56
N ASP A 35 8.99 5.08 -13.66
CA ASP A 35 10.40 4.99 -13.28
C ASP A 35 10.54 4.76 -11.78
N VAL A 36 9.85 5.56 -10.97
CA VAL A 36 9.83 5.39 -9.49
C VAL A 36 9.20 4.06 -9.10
N THR A 37 8.09 3.67 -9.75
CA THR A 37 7.44 2.36 -9.50
C THR A 37 8.40 1.21 -9.81
N THR A 38 9.12 1.26 -10.93
CA THR A 38 10.08 0.21 -11.33
C THR A 38 11.23 0.12 -10.33
N LYS A 39 11.79 1.25 -9.89
CA LYS A 39 12.88 1.29 -8.90
C LYS A 39 12.42 0.78 -7.54
N ALA A 40 11.27 1.24 -7.06
CA ALA A 40 10.67 0.78 -5.81
C ALA A 40 10.40 -0.72 -5.85
N CYS A 41 9.85 -1.24 -6.96
CA CYS A 41 9.61 -2.67 -7.12
C CYS A 41 10.92 -3.46 -7.12
N LYS A 42 11.93 -3.02 -7.87
CA LYS A 42 13.25 -3.66 -7.87
C LYS A 42 13.88 -3.70 -6.48
N LYS A 43 13.67 -2.66 -5.67
CA LYS A 43 14.18 -2.61 -4.30
C LYS A 43 13.43 -3.60 -3.40
N LEU A 44 12.12 -3.71 -3.55
CA LEU A 44 11.29 -4.69 -2.84
C LEU A 44 11.65 -6.14 -3.25
N SER A 45 11.88 -6.39 -4.53
CA SER A 45 12.29 -7.70 -5.07
C SER A 45 13.75 -8.08 -4.79
N ALA A 46 14.55 -7.19 -4.19
CA ALA A 46 15.98 -7.47 -3.99
C ALA A 46 16.20 -8.69 -3.06
N ASP A 47 15.26 -8.94 -2.15
CA ASP A 47 15.33 -10.01 -1.16
C ASP A 47 14.46 -11.23 -1.51
N THR A 48 13.60 -11.12 -2.54
CA THR A 48 12.69 -12.20 -2.95
C THR A 48 12.22 -12.06 -4.40
N SER A 49 12.08 -13.18 -5.11
CA SER A 49 11.55 -13.23 -6.49
C SER A 49 10.02 -13.10 -6.58
N ASN A 50 9.32 -12.96 -5.45
CA ASN A 50 7.86 -12.96 -5.38
C ASN A 50 7.23 -11.65 -5.86
N TYR A 51 8.02 -10.57 -5.96
CA TYR A 51 7.57 -9.28 -6.47
C TYR A 51 8.13 -9.03 -7.86
N GLN A 52 7.27 -8.62 -8.79
CA GLN A 52 7.66 -8.35 -10.17
C GLN A 52 6.99 -7.07 -10.66
N TYR A 53 7.78 -6.23 -11.33
CA TYR A 53 7.21 -5.11 -12.07
C TYR A 53 6.55 -5.63 -13.35
N LYS A 54 5.25 -5.37 -13.51
CA LYS A 54 4.49 -5.76 -14.71
C LYS A 54 4.41 -4.57 -15.67
N GLN A 55 4.95 -4.74 -16.88
CA GLN A 55 4.87 -3.74 -17.97
C GLN A 55 3.55 -3.87 -18.75
N ASP A 56 2.44 -3.97 -18.05
CA ASP A 56 1.11 -3.97 -18.65
C ASP A 56 0.50 -2.55 -18.64
N TRP A 57 -0.82 -2.43 -18.82
CA TRP A 57 -1.50 -1.14 -18.81
C TRP A 57 -1.49 -0.46 -17.42
N GLN A 58 -1.36 -1.23 -16.34
CA GLN A 58 -1.31 -0.74 -14.97
C GLN A 58 0.10 -0.32 -14.55
N GLN A 59 1.15 -0.85 -15.16
CA GLN A 59 2.55 -0.47 -14.89
C GLN A 59 2.89 -0.39 -13.38
N GLN A 60 2.76 -1.54 -12.72
CA GLN A 60 2.70 -1.71 -11.27
C GLN A 60 3.72 -2.75 -10.78
N CYS A 61 3.99 -2.73 -9.48
CA CYS A 61 4.61 -3.85 -8.81
C CYS A 61 3.54 -4.85 -8.38
N HIS A 62 3.73 -6.11 -8.75
CA HIS A 62 2.80 -7.20 -8.47
C HIS A 62 3.47 -8.26 -7.61
N GLY A 63 2.83 -8.64 -6.51
CA GLY A 63 3.21 -9.78 -5.68
C GLY A 63 2.46 -11.05 -6.11
N GLU A 64 3.17 -12.03 -6.68
CA GLU A 64 2.57 -13.26 -7.22
C GLU A 64 1.98 -14.16 -6.13
N THR A 65 2.76 -14.39 -5.07
CA THR A 65 2.39 -15.25 -3.93
C THR A 65 2.46 -14.52 -2.60
N GLU A 66 3.08 -13.34 -2.58
CA GLU A 66 3.21 -12.47 -1.42
C GLU A 66 2.43 -11.19 -1.60
N THR A 67 2.13 -10.54 -0.49
CA THR A 67 1.48 -9.24 -0.46
C THR A 67 2.48 -8.14 -0.17
N ILE A 68 2.14 -6.95 -0.63
CA ILE A 68 2.87 -5.70 -0.45
C ILE A 68 2.18 -4.94 0.67
N HIS A 69 2.92 -4.66 1.74
CA HIS A 69 2.47 -3.76 2.78
C HIS A 69 2.50 -2.32 2.25
N ASN A 70 1.34 -1.66 2.19
CA ASN A 70 1.22 -0.33 1.56
C ASN A 70 2.08 0.75 2.23
N GLY A 71 2.32 0.65 3.55
CA GLY A 71 3.21 1.56 4.27
C GLY A 71 4.68 1.41 3.83
N ASP A 72 5.12 0.18 3.61
CA ASP A 72 6.50 -0.09 3.14
C ASP A 72 6.64 0.36 1.69
N TRP A 73 5.62 0.13 0.88
CA TRP A 73 5.56 0.63 -0.49
C TRP A 73 5.63 2.16 -0.55
N GLU A 74 4.90 2.87 0.32
CA GLU A 74 4.97 4.33 0.40
C GLU A 74 6.39 4.82 0.71
N ASN A 75 7.07 4.17 1.66
CA ASN A 75 8.46 4.49 2.01
C ASN A 75 9.40 4.26 0.82
N LEU A 76 9.21 3.18 0.06
CA LEU A 76 9.98 2.92 -1.15
C LEU A 76 9.73 3.97 -2.24
N CYS A 77 8.47 4.35 -2.47
CA CYS A 77 8.14 5.42 -3.43
C CYS A 77 8.84 6.74 -3.06
N ARG A 78 8.84 7.11 -1.77
CA ARG A 78 9.53 8.32 -1.29
C ARG A 78 11.04 8.22 -1.42
N SER A 79 11.62 7.06 -1.07
CA SER A 79 13.07 6.80 -1.16
C SER A 79 13.60 6.88 -2.59
N GLU A 80 12.91 6.25 -3.54
CA GLU A 80 13.33 6.21 -4.94
C GLU A 80 12.97 7.48 -5.71
N GLY A 81 11.94 8.19 -5.25
CA GLY A 81 11.45 9.43 -5.84
C GLY A 81 12.35 10.64 -5.68
N LYS A 82 13.25 10.66 -4.67
CA LYS A 82 14.35 11.60 -4.30
C LYS A 82 14.17 13.11 -4.53
N SER A 83 13.68 13.55 -5.68
CA SER A 83 13.49 14.93 -6.12
C SER A 83 12.03 15.42 -6.03
N GLN A 84 11.06 14.53 -5.80
CA GLN A 84 9.65 14.89 -5.59
C GLN A 84 9.07 14.06 -4.45
N GLU A 85 7.99 14.56 -3.85
CA GLU A 85 7.21 13.75 -2.93
C GLU A 85 6.34 12.76 -3.72
N PHE A 86 6.35 11.51 -3.30
CA PHE A 86 5.54 10.44 -3.88
C PHE A 86 4.68 9.80 -2.80
N PHE A 87 3.54 9.26 -3.23
CA PHE A 87 2.65 8.47 -2.38
C PHE A 87 2.33 7.12 -3.03
N GLN A 88 1.92 6.17 -2.20
CA GLN A 88 1.49 4.85 -2.64
C GLN A 88 0.07 4.89 -3.21
N TRP A 89 -0.15 4.11 -4.26
CA TRP A 89 -1.48 3.66 -4.65
C TRP A 89 -1.47 2.14 -4.77
N CYS A 90 -2.17 1.45 -3.87
CA CYS A 90 -2.30 -0.01 -3.88
C CYS A 90 -3.75 -0.47 -4.09
N TRP A 91 -3.92 -1.62 -4.75
CA TRP A 91 -5.20 -2.28 -5.02
C TRP A 91 -5.05 -3.80 -4.95
N ASN A 92 -6.15 -4.53 -5.14
CA ASN A 92 -6.20 -5.98 -4.91
C ASN A 92 -5.75 -6.33 -3.49
N LYS A 93 -6.49 -5.79 -2.51
CA LYS A 93 -6.26 -6.05 -1.08
C LYS A 93 -6.38 -7.55 -0.80
N ASP A 94 -5.45 -8.11 -0.05
CA ASP A 94 -5.57 -9.48 0.43
C ASP A 94 -6.67 -9.57 1.50
N THR A 95 -7.65 -10.43 1.26
CA THR A 95 -8.81 -10.65 2.13
C THR A 95 -8.69 -11.90 3.00
N ASP A 96 -7.71 -12.77 2.73
CA ASP A 96 -7.57 -14.06 3.42
C ASP A 96 -6.48 -14.03 4.51
N GLY A 97 -5.52 -13.11 4.39
CA GLY A 97 -4.43 -12.85 5.32
C GLY A 97 -4.72 -11.78 6.38
N GLY A 98 -5.70 -12.01 7.24
CA GLY A 98 -5.79 -11.37 8.57
C GLY A 98 -5.86 -9.84 8.52
N ASP A 99 -7.05 -9.33 8.20
CA ASP A 99 -7.44 -8.02 8.71
C ASP A 99 -7.24 -8.01 10.23
N GLY A 100 -6.17 -7.38 10.70
CA GLY A 100 -5.99 -6.98 12.10
C GLY A 100 -7.00 -5.91 12.52
N TYR A 101 -8.23 -5.95 12.01
CA TYR A 101 -9.36 -5.24 12.56
C TYR A 101 -9.95 -6.11 13.67
N TYR A 102 -9.64 -5.77 14.92
CA TYR A 102 -10.55 -6.07 16.02
C TYR A 102 -11.90 -5.43 15.71
N GLY A 103 -12.87 -6.21 15.24
CA GLY A 103 -14.19 -5.67 14.92
C GLY A 103 -15.12 -6.61 14.17
N THR A 104 -15.68 -7.58 14.92
CA THR A 104 -16.96 -8.27 14.66
C THR A 104 -17.11 -9.08 13.36
N GLY A 105 -16.62 -10.33 13.41
CA GLY A 105 -17.45 -11.53 13.19
C GLY A 105 -17.88 -11.87 11.76
N LEU A 106 -17.28 -12.94 11.21
CA LEU A 106 -17.95 -14.14 10.68
C LEU A 106 -16.88 -15.23 10.41
N PRO A 107 -17.14 -16.53 10.71
CA PRO A 107 -16.12 -17.57 10.66
C PRO A 107 -15.75 -17.97 9.21
N LYS A 108 -14.44 -18.16 8.99
CA LYS A 108 -13.85 -18.68 7.75
C LYS A 108 -14.51 -20.01 7.37
N ARG A 109 -15.10 -20.10 6.17
CA ARG A 109 -15.49 -21.40 5.58
C ARG A 109 -14.24 -22.09 5.07
N ASP A 110 -13.93 -23.23 5.66
CA ASP A 110 -13.00 -24.24 5.15
C ASP A 110 -13.19 -24.44 3.65
N ARG A 111 -12.15 -24.16 2.86
CA ARG A 111 -12.03 -24.70 1.51
C ARG A 111 -11.09 -25.90 1.59
N ARG A 112 -11.72 -27.09 1.58
CA ARG A 112 -11.09 -28.34 1.13
C ARG A 112 -10.85 -28.29 -0.37
#